data_AF-A0A356QTL0-F1
#
_entry.id   AF-A0A356QTL0-F1
#
_cell.length_a   1.000
_cell.length_b   1.000
_cell.length_c   1.000
_cell.angle_alpha   90.00
_cell.angle_beta   90.00
_cell.angle_gamma   90.00
#
_symmetry.space_group_name_H-M   'P 1'
#
loop_
_entity.id
_entity.type
_entity.pdbx_description
1 polymer ?
#
loop_
_entity_poly.entity_id
_entity_poly.type
_entity_poly.pdbx_seq_one_letter_code
_entity_poly.pdbx_strand_id
1 'polypeptide(L)'
;MLWEVDVHLRQNDTTAQDLVTAANELGFDIHAAHAATGWLIEGDMDLDEVRRIGKRLFTDPVTEVCRVAKVGEAELVSTPPGAQETDNLIFHVLPKPGVTDPAAESAKEAMALLGVNATAVR
;
A
#
# COMPACT_ATOMS: atom_id res chain seq x y z
N MET A 1 15.22 -9.31 -1.37
CA MET A 1 14.87 -7.99 -1.93
C MET A 1 13.58 -7.52 -1.29
N LEU A 2 13.38 -6.22 -1.10
CA LEU A 2 12.19 -5.67 -0.46
C LEU A 2 11.32 -4.94 -1.50
N TRP A 3 10.08 -5.38 -1.61
CA TRP A 3 9.07 -4.86 -2.53
C TRP A 3 7.95 -4.18 -1.76
N GLU A 4 7.33 -3.20 -2.40
CA GLU A 4 6.19 -2.47 -1.88
C GLU A 4 5.01 -2.58 -2.86
N VAL A 5 3.83 -2.83 -2.30
CA VAL A 5 2.56 -2.86 -3.03
C VAL A 5 1.59 -1.89 -2.36
N ASP A 6 1.30 -0.78 -3.02
CA ASP A 6 0.34 0.21 -2.55
C ASP A 6 -0.99 0.02 -3.23
N VAL A 7 -2.02 -0.32 -2.47
CA VAL A 7 -3.38 -0.56 -2.97
C VAL A 7 -4.24 0.65 -2.70
N HIS A 8 -4.73 1.28 -3.76
CA HIS A 8 -5.57 2.47 -3.71
C HIS A 8 -6.99 2.17 -4.17
N LEU A 9 -7.97 2.85 -3.56
CA LEU A 9 -9.32 2.91 -4.09
C LEU A 9 -9.33 3.72 -5.39
N ARG A 10 -10.07 3.23 -6.40
CA ARG A 10 -10.25 3.96 -7.67
C ARG A 10 -11.10 5.21 -7.50
N GLN A 11 -12.05 5.17 -6.57
CA GLN A 11 -13.03 6.22 -6.32
C GLN A 11 -13.40 6.22 -4.84
N ASN A 12 -13.88 7.36 -4.34
CA ASN A 12 -14.43 7.53 -2.99
C ASN A 12 -13.50 6.99 -1.88
N ASP A 13 -12.30 7.58 -1.78
CA ASP A 13 -11.39 7.31 -0.67
C ASP A 13 -11.94 7.89 0.64
N THR A 14 -12.80 7.12 1.31
CA THR A 14 -13.44 7.52 2.56
C THR A 14 -12.43 7.65 3.69
N THR A 15 -11.38 6.82 3.70
CA THR A 15 -10.30 6.91 4.70
C THR A 15 -9.58 8.25 4.62
N ALA A 16 -9.27 8.73 3.42
CA ALA A 16 -8.68 10.05 3.24
C ALA A 16 -9.64 11.17 3.65
N GLN A 17 -10.94 11.06 3.35
CA GLN A 17 -11.96 12.05 3.74
C GLN A 17 -12.09 12.16 5.26
N ASP A 18 -12.13 11.01 5.95
CA ASP A 18 -12.17 10.95 7.41
C ASP A 18 -10.89 11.54 8.03
N LEU A 19 -9.72 11.23 7.45
CA LEU A 19 -8.44 11.79 7.89
C LEU A 19 -8.39 13.32 7.76
N VAL A 20 -8.82 13.86 6.61
CA VAL A 20 -8.89 15.31 6.38
C VAL A 20 -9.82 15.97 7.39
N THR A 21 -10.99 15.38 7.64
CA THR A 21 -11.95 15.88 8.62
C THR A 21 -11.35 15.91 10.02
N ALA A 22 -10.80 14.79 10.48
CA ALA A 22 -10.19 14.68 11.80
C ALA A 22 -8.97 15.61 11.98
N ALA A 23 -8.15 15.77 10.95
CA ALA A 23 -7.01 16.68 10.99
C ALA A 23 -7.45 18.14 11.15
N ASN A 24 -8.48 18.57 10.40
CA ASN A 24 -9.02 19.92 10.52
C ASN A 24 -9.69 20.16 11.89
N GLU A 25 -10.36 19.16 12.45
CA GLU A 25 -10.91 19.24 13.82
C GLU A 25 -9.81 19.40 14.90
N LEU A 26 -8.62 18.84 14.66
CA LEU A 26 -7.43 19.02 15.51
C LEU A 26 -6.69 20.34 15.27
N GLY A 27 -7.13 21.16 14.31
CA GLY A 27 -6.56 22.47 14.00
C GLY A 27 -5.42 22.46 12.97
N PHE A 28 -5.21 21.35 12.24
CA PHE A 28 -4.33 21.34 11.08
C PHE A 28 -5.04 21.92 9.85
N ASP A 29 -4.30 22.55 8.93
CA ASP A 29 -4.85 23.05 7.65
C ASP A 29 -4.53 22.04 6.53
N ILE A 30 -5.36 21.00 6.41
CA ILE A 30 -5.18 19.92 5.43
C ILE A 30 -6.34 19.95 4.44
N HIS A 31 -6.02 20.10 3.15
CA HIS A 31 -7.01 20.26 2.07
C HIS A 31 -7.26 18.96 1.29
N ALA A 32 -6.29 18.05 1.28
CA ALA A 32 -6.37 16.79 0.56
C ALA A 32 -5.51 15.73 1.23
N ALA A 33 -5.94 14.48 1.11
CA ALA A 33 -5.17 13.30 1.48
C ALA A 33 -5.49 12.16 0.50
N HIS A 34 -4.62 11.16 0.47
CA HIS A 34 -4.85 9.90 -0.22
C HIS A 34 -4.42 8.78 0.72
N ALA A 35 -5.29 7.79 0.88
CA ALA A 35 -4.99 6.58 1.63
C ALA A 35 -4.62 5.45 0.66
N ALA A 36 -3.79 4.55 1.16
CA ALA A 36 -3.46 3.30 0.52
C ALA A 36 -3.29 2.23 1.59
N THR A 37 -3.60 0.99 1.22
CA THR A 37 -3.17 -0.18 1.99
C THR A 37 -1.84 -0.63 1.41
N GLY A 38 -0.75 -0.42 2.16
CA GLY A 38 0.59 -0.80 1.77
C GLY A 38 0.94 -2.20 2.25
N TRP A 39 1.67 -2.96 1.41
CA TRP A 39 2.27 -4.25 1.76
C TRP A 39 3.76 -4.22 1.50
N LEU A 40 4.56 -4.67 2.47
CA LEU A 40 5.99 -4.86 2.33
C LEU A 40 6.29 -6.35 2.20
N ILE A 41 6.89 -6.73 1.07
CA ILE A 41 7.13 -8.12 0.71
C ILE A 41 8.63 -8.33 0.54
N GLU A 42 9.21 -9.10 1.45
CA GLU A 42 10.62 -9.50 1.38
C GLU A 42 10.73 -10.86 0.71
N GLY A 43 11.60 -10.98 -0.29
CA GLY A 43 11.94 -12.28 -0.88
C GLY A 43 12.83 -12.17 -2.11
N ASP A 44 13.12 -13.32 -2.71
CA ASP A 44 13.78 -13.44 -4.00
C ASP A 44 12.70 -13.66 -5.07
N MET A 45 12.17 -12.55 -5.57
CA MET A 45 11.09 -12.49 -6.56
C MET A 45 11.44 -11.41 -7.58
N ASP A 46 11.01 -11.59 -8.82
CA ASP A 46 11.06 -10.54 -9.82
C ASP A 46 9.83 -9.61 -9.78
N LEU A 47 9.89 -8.53 -10.56
CA LEU A 47 8.82 -7.54 -10.62
C LEU A 47 7.50 -8.11 -11.16
N ASP A 48 7.55 -9.05 -12.11
CA ASP A 48 6.36 -9.61 -12.74
C ASP A 48 5.64 -10.57 -11.78
N GLU A 49 6.39 -11.32 -10.97
CA GLU A 49 5.85 -12.13 -9.88
C GLU A 49 5.12 -11.27 -8.85
N VAL A 50 5.75 -10.19 -8.37
CA VAL A 50 5.12 -9.30 -7.38
C VAL A 50 3.92 -8.57 -7.98
N ARG A 51 3.98 -8.11 -9.24
CA ARG A 51 2.83 -7.52 -9.94
C ARG A 51 1.68 -8.49 -10.10
N ARG A 52 1.96 -9.76 -10.39
CA ARG A 52 0.94 -10.81 -10.47
C ARG A 52 0.29 -11.03 -9.12
N ILE A 53 1.05 -11.08 -8.04
CA ILE A 53 0.53 -11.22 -6.68
C ILE A 53 -0.29 -9.98 -6.29
N GLY A 54 0.23 -8.78 -6.51
CA GLY A 54 -0.48 -7.51 -6.29
C GLY A 54 -1.89 -7.52 -6.86
N LYS A 55 -2.01 -7.90 -8.13
CA LYS A 55 -3.31 -7.96 -8.83
C LYS A 55 -4.22 -9.12 -8.41
N ARG A 56 -3.66 -10.26 -7.99
CA ARG A 56 -4.44 -11.48 -7.73
C ARG A 56 -4.81 -11.68 -6.27
N LEU A 57 -4.04 -11.12 -5.36
CA LEU A 57 -4.17 -11.33 -3.93
C LEU A 57 -4.50 -10.04 -3.18
N PHE A 58 -3.80 -8.94 -3.49
CA PHE A 58 -3.88 -7.72 -2.69
C PHE A 58 -4.89 -6.69 -3.19
N THR A 59 -5.39 -6.83 -4.41
CA THR A 59 -6.23 -5.81 -5.07
C THR A 59 -7.57 -6.39 -5.45
N ASP A 60 -8.66 -5.75 -5.04
CA ASP A 60 -9.97 -5.93 -5.67
C ASP A 60 -9.95 -5.28 -7.06
N PRO A 61 -10.10 -6.05 -8.16
CA PRO A 61 -9.97 -5.52 -9.51
C PRO A 61 -11.07 -4.52 -9.90
N VAL A 62 -12.20 -4.49 -9.18
CA VAL A 62 -13.34 -3.63 -9.46
C VAL A 62 -13.16 -2.27 -8.78
N THR A 63 -12.83 -2.26 -7.50
CA THR A 63 -12.80 -1.04 -6.69
C THR A 63 -11.41 -0.47 -6.49
N GLU A 64 -10.35 -1.27 -6.72
CA GLU A 64 -8.99 -0.92 -6.34
C GLU A 64 -8.00 -1.01 -7.51
N VAL A 65 -6.85 -0.39 -7.31
CA VAL A 65 -5.68 -0.46 -8.18
C VAL A 65 -4.42 -0.49 -7.33
N CYS A 66 -3.46 -1.35 -7.67
CA CYS A 66 -2.16 -1.38 -6.98
C CYS A 66 -1.04 -0.75 -7.80
N ARG A 67 -0.11 -0.10 -7.11
CA ARG A 67 1.25 0.20 -7.58
C ARG A 67 2.21 -0.83 -7.00
N VAL A 68 3.23 -1.20 -7.77
CA VAL A 68 4.22 -2.21 -7.35
C VAL A 68 5.60 -1.78 -7.79
N ALA A 69 6.50 -1.60 -6.83
CA ALA A 69 7.90 -1.30 -7.11
C ALA A 69 8.81 -1.79 -5.98
N LYS A 70 10.12 -1.67 -6.17
CA LYS A 70 11.08 -1.89 -5.07
C LYS A 70 10.96 -0.73 -4.09
N VAL A 71 11.16 -1.00 -2.80
CA VAL A 71 11.16 0.05 -1.78
C VAL A 71 12.18 1.14 -2.13
N GLY A 72 11.72 2.40 -2.08
CA GLY A 72 12.53 3.58 -2.39
C GLY A 72 12.51 4.02 -3.86
N GLU A 73 11.81 3.31 -4.74
CA GLU A 73 11.64 3.73 -6.14
C GLU A 73 10.67 4.91 -6.28
N ALA A 74 10.95 5.78 -7.27
CA ALA A 74 10.20 7.01 -7.49
C ALA A 74 8.70 6.78 -7.80
N GLU A 75 8.34 5.60 -8.31
CA GLU A 75 6.97 5.23 -8.63
C GLU A 75 6.05 5.22 -7.39
N LEU A 76 6.60 4.88 -6.21
CA LEU A 76 5.87 4.80 -4.94
C LEU A 76 5.62 6.18 -4.33
N VAL A 77 6.56 7.11 -4.54
CA VAL A 77 6.47 8.49 -4.02
C VAL A 77 5.88 9.47 -5.03
N SER A 78 5.49 8.98 -6.20
CA SER A 78 4.84 9.79 -7.23
C SER A 78 3.39 10.11 -6.85
N THR A 79 2.92 11.29 -7.26
CA THR A 79 1.56 11.75 -7.05
C THR A 79 0.55 10.65 -7.41
N PRO A 80 -0.40 10.31 -6.50
CA PRO A 80 -1.44 9.33 -6.79
C PRO A 80 -2.22 9.69 -8.06
N PRO A 81 -2.76 8.70 -8.81
CA PRO A 81 -3.49 8.99 -10.04
C PRO A 81 -4.70 9.88 -9.73
N GLY A 82 -4.74 11.08 -10.30
CA GLY A 82 -5.83 12.04 -10.11
C GLY A 82 -5.57 13.18 -9.10
N ALA A 83 -4.42 13.22 -8.44
CA ALA A 83 -4.03 14.36 -7.59
C ALA A 83 -3.28 15.46 -8.39
N GLN A 84 -3.41 16.71 -7.95
CA GLN A 84 -2.61 17.84 -8.46
C GLN A 84 -1.25 17.90 -7.73
N GLU A 85 -0.21 18.38 -8.41
CA GLU A 85 1.14 18.49 -7.84
C GLU A 85 1.17 19.49 -6.68
N THR A 86 1.34 18.95 -5.47
CA THR A 86 1.67 19.67 -4.25
C THR A 86 2.84 18.97 -3.57
N ASP A 87 3.52 19.66 -2.65
CA ASP A 87 4.53 19.06 -1.76
C ASP A 87 3.88 17.93 -0.95
N ASN A 88 3.93 16.70 -1.48
CA ASN A 88 3.26 15.54 -0.91
C ASN A 88 4.12 14.98 0.23
N LEU A 89 3.58 15.03 1.45
CA LEU A 89 4.16 14.33 2.60
C LEU A 89 3.60 12.91 2.66
N ILE A 90 4.49 11.93 2.63
CA ILE A 90 4.13 10.52 2.66
C ILE A 90 4.35 9.98 4.06
N PHE A 91 3.33 9.31 4.61
CA PHE A 91 3.38 8.64 5.90
C PHE A 91 3.18 7.15 5.73
N HIS A 92 4.17 6.35 6.13
CA HIS A 92 4.00 4.91 6.29
C HIS A 92 3.67 4.62 7.76
N VAL A 93 2.51 4.02 8.00
CA VAL A 93 2.06 3.61 9.33
C VAL A 93 2.20 2.10 9.43
N LEU A 94 3.17 1.65 10.23
CA LEU A 94 3.48 0.23 10.41
C LEU A 94 3.21 -0.20 11.86
N PRO A 95 2.79 -1.47 12.08
CA PRO A 95 2.80 -2.05 13.41
C PRO A 95 4.17 -1.92 14.08
N LYS A 96 4.18 -1.72 15.40
CA LYS A 96 5.44 -1.66 16.15
C LYS A 96 6.21 -2.99 16.01
N PRO A 97 7.55 -2.97 16.04
CA PRO A 97 8.35 -4.20 16.04
C PRO A 97 7.91 -5.17 17.15
N GLY A 98 7.76 -6.44 16.79
CA GLY A 98 7.30 -7.49 17.71
C GLY A 98 5.78 -7.60 17.88
N VAL A 99 4.99 -6.72 17.25
CA VAL A 99 3.53 -6.86 17.18
C VAL A 99 3.18 -7.88 16.08
N THR A 100 2.29 -8.80 16.41
CA THR A 100 1.74 -9.77 15.46
C THR A 100 0.88 -9.07 14.42
N ASP A 101 1.09 -9.43 13.16
CA ASP A 101 0.26 -8.99 12.03
C ASP A 101 -0.40 -10.22 11.38
N PRO A 102 -1.64 -10.56 11.76
CA PRO A 102 -2.33 -11.71 11.21
C PRO A 102 -2.67 -11.58 9.73
N ALA A 103 -2.83 -10.36 9.23
CA ALA A 103 -3.12 -10.11 7.82
C ALA A 103 -1.88 -10.42 6.97
N ALA A 104 -0.70 -9.98 7.43
CA ALA A 104 0.56 -10.31 6.80
C ALA A 104 0.88 -11.82 6.82
N GLU A 105 0.58 -12.50 7.92
CA GLU A 105 0.74 -13.97 8.02
C GLU A 105 -0.16 -14.69 7.01
N SER A 106 -1.45 -14.33 6.96
CA SER A 106 -2.41 -14.89 6.00
C SER A 106 -2.00 -14.60 4.55
N ALA A 107 -1.52 -13.39 4.27
CA ALA A 107 -1.03 -13.00 2.95
C ALA A 107 0.17 -13.85 2.52
N LYS A 108 1.15 -14.05 3.41
CA LYS A 108 2.31 -14.88 3.13
C LYS A 108 1.93 -16.32 2.79
N GLU A 109 0.98 -16.90 3.52
CA GLU A 109 0.46 -18.24 3.23
C GLU A 109 -0.26 -18.30 1.88
N ALA A 110 -1.11 -17.32 1.59
CA ALA A 110 -1.82 -17.23 0.32
C ALA A 110 -0.87 -17.05 -0.88
N MET A 111 0.21 -16.28 -0.72
CA MET A 111 1.26 -16.15 -1.74
C MET A 111 1.91 -17.50 -2.06
N ALA A 112 2.21 -18.31 -1.03
CA ALA A 112 2.80 -19.64 -1.21
C ALA A 112 1.85 -20.57 -1.99
N LEU A 113 0.54 -20.52 -1.71
CA LEU A 113 -0.48 -21.26 -2.49
C LEU A 113 -0.55 -20.80 -3.95
N LEU A 114 -0.19 -19.55 -4.24
CA LEU A 114 -0.11 -18.97 -5.59
C LEU A 114 1.28 -19.17 -6.25
N GLY A 115 2.14 -19.96 -5.63
CA GLY A 115 3.46 -20.33 -6.14
C GLY A 115 4.55 -19.26 -5.97
N VAL A 116 4.34 -18.27 -5.10
CA VAL A 116 5.32 -17.22 -4.81
C VAL A 116 5.72 -17.29 -3.34
N ASN A 117 7.00 -17.54 -3.07
CA ASN A 117 7.49 -17.76 -1.72
C ASN A 117 8.18 -16.49 -1.19
N ALA A 118 7.44 -15.67 -0.44
CA ALA A 118 8.03 -14.56 0.30
C ALA A 118 8.78 -15.05 1.55
N THR A 119 9.91 -14.42 1.86
CA THR A 119 10.62 -14.56 3.13
C THR A 119 9.83 -13.93 4.27
N ALA A 120 9.30 -12.72 4.06
CA ALA A 120 8.44 -12.02 5.02
C ALA A 120 7.40 -11.15 4.29
N VAL A 121 6.27 -10.91 4.96
CA VAL A 121 5.22 -9.96 4.53
C VAL A 121 4.87 -9.08 5.73
N ARG A 122 4.55 -7.81 5.48
CA ARG A 122 4.03 -6.82 6.45
C ARG A 122 3.05 -5.88 5.77
#